data_AF-A0A7W7SFD1-F1
#
_entry.id   AF-A0A7W7SFD1-F1
#
_cell.length_a   1.000
_cell.length_b   1.000
_cell.length_c   1.000
_cell.angle_alpha   90.00
_cell.angle_beta   90.00
_cell.angle_gamma   90.00
#
_symmetry.space_group_name_H-M   'P 1'
#
loop_
_entity.id
_entity.type
_entity.pdbx_description
1 polymer ?
#
loop_
_entity_poly.entity_id
_entity_poly.type
_entity_poly.pdbx_seq_one_letter_code
_entity_poly.pdbx_strand_id
1 'polypeptide(L)'
;MATLASTTDSVWSLSAKLLFLRGRLTREGGKEPTTRDLASRTTDESGKPSLDHTVIQRTLSGSKTNPPCRTILGLAQAFDCPPAFLLPGSDDLESLEVYYGHEQAREALRLIADLGESGAEGLLQAARALRAARGLEDSPGTTADTGKPRRARRRLSRAEAAEASRQEIHGLFS
;
A
#
# COMPACT_ATOMS: atom_id res chain seq x y z
N MET A 1 -17.57 -10.86 28.13
CA MET A 1 -16.12 -10.56 28.12
C MET A 1 -15.69 -10.43 26.67
N ALA A 2 -15.45 -9.21 26.20
CA ALA A 2 -15.10 -8.95 24.80
C ALA A 2 -13.58 -9.09 24.64
N THR A 3 -13.16 -10.11 23.91
CA THR A 3 -11.78 -10.31 23.47
C THR A 3 -11.49 -9.25 22.41
N LEU A 4 -10.69 -8.23 22.76
CA LEU A 4 -10.23 -7.22 21.81
C LEU A 4 -9.37 -7.94 20.76
N ALA A 5 -9.88 -7.96 19.53
CA ALA A 5 -9.22 -8.53 18.37
C ALA A 5 -7.80 -7.97 18.23
N SER A 6 -6.87 -8.85 17.91
CA SER A 6 -5.46 -8.55 17.68
C SER A 6 -5.33 -7.33 16.77
N THR A 7 -4.65 -6.30 17.26
CA THR A 7 -4.05 -5.25 16.43
C THR A 7 -3.22 -5.96 15.36
N THR A 8 -3.73 -6.02 14.14
CA THR A 8 -2.93 -6.40 12.99
C THR A 8 -1.82 -5.35 12.92
N ASP A 9 -0.60 -5.74 13.28
CA ASP A 9 0.59 -4.93 13.04
C ASP A 9 0.66 -4.68 11.54
N SER A 10 0.15 -3.52 11.13
CA SER A 10 0.23 -3.02 9.76
C SER A 10 1.70 -3.06 9.37
N VAL A 11 2.06 -3.97 8.46
CA VAL A 11 3.46 -4.17 8.07
C VAL A 11 3.99 -2.91 7.37
N TRP A 12 3.07 -2.08 6.85
CA TRP A 12 3.38 -0.90 6.08
C TRP A 12 3.14 0.37 6.89
N SER A 13 4.15 1.26 6.91
CA SER A 13 3.95 2.64 7.34
C SER A 13 3.12 3.42 6.30
N LEU A 14 2.47 4.49 6.74
CA LEU A 14 1.75 5.39 5.82
C LEU A 14 2.65 5.89 4.68
N SER A 15 3.89 6.28 5.00
CA SER A 15 4.86 6.72 3.98
C SER A 15 5.19 5.60 2.98
N ALA A 16 5.33 4.35 3.43
CA ALA A 16 5.56 3.21 2.55
C ALA A 16 4.36 2.96 1.61
N LYS A 17 3.12 3.04 2.13
CA LYS A 17 1.89 2.95 1.33
C LYS A 17 1.85 4.03 0.25
N LEU A 18 2.15 5.28 0.59
CA LEU A 18 2.16 6.39 -0.37
C LEU A 18 3.26 6.25 -1.44
N LEU A 19 4.45 5.75 -1.06
CA LEU A 19 5.52 5.48 -2.03
C LEU A 19 5.15 4.35 -2.99
N PHE A 20 4.48 3.30 -2.50
CA PHE A 20 3.93 2.23 -3.33
C PHE A 20 2.93 2.79 -4.36
N LEU A 21 1.95 3.60 -3.91
CA LEU A 21 0.96 4.23 -4.78
C LEU A 21 1.60 5.17 -5.81
N ARG A 22 2.64 5.92 -5.43
CA ARG A 22 3.40 6.76 -6.36
C ARG A 22 4.09 5.94 -7.45
N GLY A 23 4.65 4.79 -7.08
CA GLY A 23 5.23 3.83 -8.04
C GLY A 23 4.18 3.30 -9.02
N ARG A 24 2.95 3.04 -8.55
CA ARG A 24 1.84 2.62 -9.41
C ARG A 24 1.46 3.69 -10.43
N LEU A 25 1.22 4.92 -9.96
CA LEU A 25 0.89 6.06 -10.85
C LEU A 25 1.99 6.31 -11.89
N THR A 26 3.25 6.12 -11.52
CA THR A 26 4.37 6.26 -12.44
C THR A 26 4.33 5.23 -13.57
N ARG A 27 3.90 3.99 -13.28
CA ARG A 27 3.74 2.94 -14.30
C ARG A 27 2.56 3.19 -15.22
N GLU A 28 1.46 3.71 -14.68
CA GLU A 28 0.25 4.01 -15.46
C GLU A 28 0.42 5.26 -16.34
N GLY A 29 1.04 6.32 -15.80
CA GLY A 29 1.21 7.61 -16.48
C GLY A 29 2.57 7.83 -17.14
N GLY A 30 3.52 6.90 -17.00
CA GLY A 30 4.88 6.96 -17.57
C GLY A 30 5.82 7.99 -16.95
N LYS A 31 5.31 9.01 -16.24
CA LYS A 31 6.08 10.05 -15.56
C LYS A 31 5.82 10.01 -14.06
N GLU A 32 6.87 10.16 -13.26
CA GLU A 32 6.72 10.24 -11.81
C GLU A 32 5.96 11.52 -11.43
N PRO A 33 4.79 11.42 -10.76
CA PRO A 33 4.00 12.58 -10.42
C PRO A 33 4.75 13.43 -9.39
N THR A 34 4.77 14.75 -9.61
CA THR A 34 5.36 15.69 -8.65
C THR A 34 4.38 15.95 -7.51
N THR A 35 4.87 16.42 -6.36
CA THR A 35 4.00 16.79 -5.23
C THR A 35 3.02 17.91 -5.56
N ARG A 36 3.37 18.78 -6.53
CA ARG A 36 2.50 19.82 -7.05
C ARG A 36 1.37 19.25 -7.92
N ASP A 37 1.68 18.25 -8.75
CA ASP A 37 0.68 17.52 -9.53
C ASP A 37 -0.27 16.74 -8.61
N LEU A 38 0.26 16.13 -7.54
CA LEU A 38 -0.58 15.46 -6.54
C LEU A 38 -1.49 16.46 -5.79
N ALA A 39 -0.98 17.65 -5.46
CA ALA A 39 -1.78 18.69 -4.83
C ALA A 39 -2.92 19.16 -5.75
N SER A 40 -2.67 19.33 -7.05
CA SER A 40 -3.72 19.74 -8.00
C SER A 40 -4.80 18.68 -8.24
N ARG A 41 -4.51 17.40 -7.95
CA ARG A 41 -5.51 16.31 -7.96
C ARG A 41 -6.41 16.29 -6.73
N THR A 42 -6.07 17.05 -5.69
CA THR A 42 -6.97 17.25 -4.55
C THR A 42 -7.94 18.37 -4.85
N THR A 43 -9.22 18.20 -4.55
CA THR A 43 -10.21 19.26 -4.71
C THR A 43 -11.07 19.36 -3.46
N ASP A 44 -11.19 20.57 -2.93
CA ASP A 44 -12.21 20.88 -1.93
C ASP A 44 -13.56 21.18 -2.59
N GLU A 45 -14.58 21.45 -1.76
CA GLU A 45 -15.94 21.82 -2.21
C GLU A 45 -15.97 23.12 -3.04
N SER A 46 -14.91 23.93 -2.97
CA SER A 46 -14.74 25.16 -3.74
C SER A 46 -13.91 24.96 -5.03
N GLY A 47 -13.53 23.71 -5.35
CA GLY A 47 -12.73 23.38 -6.53
C GLY A 47 -11.25 23.77 -6.43
N LYS A 48 -10.76 24.14 -5.24
CA LYS A 48 -9.36 24.48 -4.98
C LYS A 48 -8.60 23.28 -4.43
N PRO A 49 -7.25 23.24 -4.58
CA PRO A 49 -6.41 22.23 -3.95
C PRO A 49 -6.69 22.13 -2.45
N SER A 50 -7.25 21.01 -2.01
CA SER A 50 -7.54 20.80 -0.58
C SER A 50 -6.26 20.57 0.23
N LEU A 51 -5.16 20.17 -0.40
CA LEU A 51 -3.87 19.93 0.25
C LEU A 51 -2.76 20.74 -0.39
N ASP A 52 -1.90 21.30 0.46
CA ASP A 52 -0.67 21.92 0.02
C ASP A 52 0.41 20.87 -0.29
N HIS A 53 1.22 21.12 -1.32
CA HIS A 53 2.33 20.26 -1.75
C HIS A 53 3.33 19.98 -0.62
N THR A 54 3.55 20.95 0.28
CA THR A 54 4.41 20.80 1.46
C THR A 54 3.90 19.72 2.41
N VAL A 55 2.58 19.65 2.58
CA VAL A 55 1.93 18.65 3.45
C VAL A 55 2.13 17.27 2.85
N ILE A 56 1.88 17.12 1.54
CA ILE A 56 2.08 15.85 0.81
C ILE A 56 3.54 15.39 0.93
N GLN A 57 4.49 16.30 0.71
CA GLN A 57 5.92 16.00 0.83
C GLN A 57 6.31 15.55 2.23
N ARG A 58 5.79 16.20 3.28
CA ARG A 58 6.07 15.85 4.68
C ARG A 58 5.48 14.48 5.07
N THR A 59 4.36 14.10 4.46
CA THR A 59 3.76 12.78 4.69
C THR A 59 4.52 11.70 3.92
N LEU A 60 4.95 11.98 2.68
CA LEU A 60 5.79 11.07 1.89
C LEU A 60 7.16 10.82 2.56
N SER A 61 7.78 11.85 3.15
CA SER A 61 9.04 11.70 3.87
C SER A 61 8.90 10.93 5.20
N GLY A 62 7.67 10.64 5.64
CA GLY A 62 7.41 10.01 6.94
C GLY A 62 7.60 10.95 8.13
N SER A 63 7.85 12.24 7.92
CA SER A 63 8.01 13.22 9.01
C SER A 63 6.69 13.48 9.75
N LYS A 64 5.54 13.22 9.10
CA LYS A 64 4.22 13.23 9.74
C LYS A 64 3.57 11.85 9.55
N THR A 65 3.57 11.05 10.61
CA THR A 65 3.06 9.67 10.60
C THR A 65 1.56 9.57 10.87
N ASN A 66 0.98 10.54 11.59
CA ASN A 66 -0.44 10.58 11.91
C ASN A 66 -1.10 11.88 11.41
N PRO A 67 -1.46 11.98 10.12
CA PRO A 67 -2.18 13.12 9.59
C PRO A 67 -3.67 13.09 9.97
N PRO A 68 -4.36 14.25 10.01
CA PRO A 68 -5.79 14.30 10.30
C PRO A 68 -6.60 13.66 9.16
N CYS A 69 -7.83 13.22 9.45
CA CYS A 69 -8.71 12.52 8.49
C CYS A 69 -8.89 13.28 7.17
N ARG A 70 -9.06 14.62 7.23
CA ARG A 70 -9.17 15.46 6.02
C ARG A 70 -7.94 15.33 5.11
N THR A 71 -6.75 15.21 5.69
CA THR A 71 -5.51 14.99 4.93
C THR A 71 -5.46 13.58 4.35
N ILE A 72 -5.94 12.57 5.08
CA ILE A 72 -6.02 11.19 4.56
C ILE A 72 -6.95 11.13 3.35
N LEU A 73 -8.13 11.75 3.43
CA LEU A 73 -9.08 11.82 2.31
C LEU A 73 -8.49 12.55 1.10
N GLY A 74 -7.84 13.71 1.33
CA GLY A 74 -7.19 14.42 0.23
C GLY A 74 -6.03 13.62 -0.39
N LEU A 75 -5.26 12.87 0.40
CA LEU A 75 -4.22 11.98 -0.12
C LEU A 75 -4.85 10.83 -0.93
N ALA A 76 -5.90 10.20 -0.41
CA ALA A 76 -6.62 9.14 -1.11
C ALA A 76 -7.13 9.62 -2.48
N GLN A 77 -7.68 10.84 -2.54
CA GLN A 77 -8.07 11.47 -3.79
C GLN A 77 -6.88 11.73 -4.73
N ALA A 78 -5.76 12.28 -4.21
CA ALA A 78 -4.57 12.57 -5.01
C ALA A 78 -3.96 11.32 -5.66
N PHE A 79 -4.03 10.19 -4.96
CA PHE A 79 -3.49 8.90 -5.39
C PHE A 79 -4.51 8.01 -6.08
N ASP A 80 -5.77 8.45 -6.20
CA ASP A 80 -6.88 7.68 -6.75
C ASP A 80 -7.00 6.29 -6.11
N CYS A 81 -7.03 6.25 -4.78
CA CYS A 81 -7.08 5.01 -4.01
C CYS A 81 -8.17 5.04 -2.92
N PRO A 82 -8.65 3.87 -2.47
CA PRO A 82 -9.53 3.78 -1.31
C PRO A 82 -8.89 4.40 -0.05
N PRO A 83 -9.60 5.25 0.71
CA PRO A 83 -9.04 5.92 1.89
C PRO A 83 -8.71 4.94 3.02
N ALA A 84 -9.42 3.82 3.09
CA ALA A 84 -9.19 2.75 4.07
C ALA A 84 -7.78 2.13 3.94
N PHE A 85 -7.22 2.10 2.73
CA PHE A 85 -5.87 1.56 2.52
C PHE A 85 -4.82 2.36 3.27
N LEU A 86 -5.00 3.69 3.38
CA LEU A 86 -4.07 4.58 4.09
C LEU A 86 -4.17 4.49 5.62
N LEU A 87 -5.20 3.81 6.14
CA LEU A 87 -5.35 3.59 7.57
C LEU A 87 -4.49 2.40 8.03
N PRO A 88 -4.07 2.40 9.31
CA PRO A 88 -3.38 1.24 9.88
C PRO A 88 -4.32 0.02 9.91
N GLY A 89 -3.77 -1.16 9.61
CA GLY A 89 -4.46 -2.45 9.72
C GLY A 89 -5.17 -2.91 8.44
N SER A 90 -5.19 -2.09 7.38
CA SER A 90 -5.70 -2.48 6.06
C SER A 90 -4.61 -2.38 5.01
N ASP A 91 -4.10 -3.53 4.55
CA ASP A 91 -2.97 -3.61 3.61
C ASP A 91 -3.38 -4.20 2.25
N ASP A 92 -4.65 -4.60 2.09
CA ASP A 92 -5.17 -5.20 0.87
C ASP A 92 -5.83 -4.15 -0.04
N LEU A 93 -5.01 -3.55 -0.91
CA LEU A 93 -5.49 -2.54 -1.86
C LEU A 93 -6.47 -3.13 -2.88
N GLU A 94 -6.21 -4.34 -3.39
CA GLU A 94 -7.03 -4.95 -4.43
C GLU A 94 -8.46 -5.21 -3.95
N SER A 95 -8.61 -5.81 -2.76
CA SER A 95 -9.95 -6.03 -2.18
C SER A 95 -10.69 -4.72 -1.92
N LEU A 96 -9.98 -3.68 -1.47
CA LEU A 96 -10.59 -2.37 -1.27
C LEU A 96 -11.01 -1.73 -2.60
N GLU A 97 -10.20 -1.83 -3.65
CA GLU A 97 -10.56 -1.31 -4.97
C GLU A 97 -11.80 -2.01 -5.52
N VAL A 98 -11.91 -3.33 -5.34
CA VAL A 98 -13.11 -4.08 -5.71
C VAL A 98 -14.32 -3.59 -4.92
N TYR A 99 -14.17 -3.41 -3.60
CA TYR A 99 -15.25 -2.95 -2.72
C TYR A 99 -15.76 -1.55 -3.08
N TYR A 100 -14.86 -0.60 -3.35
CA TYR A 100 -15.26 0.77 -3.70
C TYR A 100 -15.71 0.88 -5.16
N GLY A 101 -15.07 0.15 -6.08
CA GLY A 101 -15.32 0.23 -7.53
C GLY A 101 -16.56 -0.51 -8.01
N HIS A 102 -17.00 -1.57 -7.33
CA HIS A 102 -18.11 -2.41 -7.79
C HIS A 102 -19.29 -2.42 -6.80
N GLU A 103 -20.43 -1.88 -7.21
CA GLU A 103 -21.66 -1.90 -6.42
C GLU A 103 -22.14 -3.32 -6.13
N GLN A 104 -22.02 -4.22 -7.11
CA GLN A 104 -22.39 -5.63 -6.99
C GLN A 104 -21.54 -6.35 -5.94
N ALA A 105 -20.28 -5.94 -5.75
CA ALA A 105 -19.43 -6.52 -4.71
C ALA A 105 -19.92 -6.14 -3.30
N ARG A 106 -20.37 -4.89 -3.11
CA ARG A 106 -20.98 -4.45 -1.86
C ARG A 106 -22.31 -5.13 -1.58
N GLU A 107 -23.12 -5.31 -2.62
CA GLU A 107 -24.38 -6.03 -2.51
C GLU A 107 -24.15 -7.50 -2.13
N ALA A 108 -23.21 -8.19 -2.79
CA ALA A 108 -22.85 -9.56 -2.45
C ALA A 108 -22.39 -9.70 -0.98
N LEU A 109 -21.54 -8.78 -0.51
CA LEU A 109 -21.11 -8.76 0.90
C LEU A 109 -22.27 -8.50 1.85
N ARG A 110 -23.22 -7.64 1.47
CA ARG A 110 -24.43 -7.38 2.27
C ARG A 110 -25.33 -8.62 2.37
N LEU A 111 -25.52 -9.34 1.27
CA LEU A 111 -26.31 -10.58 1.25
C LEU A 111 -25.65 -11.69 2.10
N ILE A 112 -24.32 -11.73 2.14
CA ILE A 112 -23.58 -12.70 2.95
C ILE A 112 -23.62 -12.36 4.44
N ALA A 113 -23.72 -11.08 4.79
CA ALA A 113 -23.80 -10.66 6.19
C ALA A 113 -24.96 -11.34 6.94
N ASP A 114 -26.08 -11.59 6.26
CA ASP A 114 -27.24 -12.27 6.81
C ASP A 114 -27.09 -13.81 6.85
N LEU A 115 -26.15 -14.37 6.10
CA LEU A 115 -25.88 -15.81 5.98
C LEU A 115 -24.75 -16.30 6.89
N GLY A 116 -23.89 -15.41 7.37
CA GLY A 116 -22.76 -15.75 8.25
C GLY A 116 -21.61 -16.49 7.54
N GLU A 117 -20.84 -17.25 8.30
CA GLU A 117 -19.59 -17.91 7.85
C GLU A 117 -19.83 -18.92 6.70
N SER A 118 -20.91 -19.69 6.76
CA SER A 118 -21.29 -20.63 5.70
C SER A 118 -21.63 -19.93 4.37
N GLY A 119 -22.24 -18.74 4.44
CA GLY A 119 -22.48 -17.91 3.26
C GLY A 119 -21.18 -17.40 2.62
N ALA A 120 -20.21 -17.01 3.44
CA ALA A 120 -18.90 -16.56 2.97
C ALA A 120 -18.12 -17.69 2.28
N GLU A 121 -18.13 -18.89 2.85
CA GLU A 121 -17.53 -20.08 2.23
C GLU A 121 -18.18 -20.41 0.88
N GLY A 122 -19.51 -20.37 0.83
CA GLY A 122 -20.28 -20.60 -0.39
C GLY A 122 -19.94 -19.60 -1.50
N LEU A 123 -19.88 -18.30 -1.17
CA LEU A 123 -19.49 -17.27 -2.14
C LEU A 123 -18.07 -17.51 -2.66
N LEU A 124 -17.14 -17.83 -1.76
CA LEU A 124 -15.74 -18.05 -2.11
C LEU A 124 -15.56 -19.27 -3.02
N GLN A 125 -16.28 -20.37 -2.75
CA GLN A 125 -16.32 -21.53 -3.64
C GLN A 125 -16.92 -21.18 -5.01
N ALA A 126 -18.04 -20.44 -5.05
CA ALA A 126 -18.66 -20.00 -6.29
C ALA A 126 -17.73 -19.10 -7.12
N ALA A 127 -17.03 -18.17 -6.48
CA ALA A 127 -16.07 -17.29 -7.13
C ALA A 127 -14.89 -18.08 -7.74
N ARG A 128 -14.34 -19.06 -7.01
CA ARG A 128 -13.29 -19.96 -7.53
C ARG A 128 -13.77 -20.78 -8.71
N ALA A 129 -14.99 -21.34 -8.64
CA ALA A 129 -15.58 -22.10 -9.74
C ALA A 129 -15.75 -21.22 -11.00
N LEU A 130 -16.20 -19.98 -10.85
CA LEU A 130 -16.31 -19.02 -11.95
C LEU A 130 -14.95 -18.65 -12.56
N ARG A 131 -13.91 -18.49 -11.74
CA ARG A 131 -12.54 -18.24 -12.21
C ARG A 131 -12.02 -19.43 -13.01
N ALA A 132 -12.16 -20.64 -12.47
CA ALA A 132 -11.75 -21.88 -13.13
C ALA A 132 -12.47 -22.08 -14.47
N ALA A 133 -13.78 -21.85 -14.52
CA ALA A 133 -14.57 -21.94 -15.75
C ALA A 133 -14.14 -20.93 -16.83
N ARG A 134 -13.53 -19.81 -16.42
CA ARG A 134 -12.99 -18.79 -17.33
C ARG A 134 -11.49 -18.96 -17.62
N GLY A 135 -10.86 -20.03 -17.12
CA GLY A 135 -9.43 -20.26 -17.27
C GLY A 135 -8.56 -19.22 -16.56
N LEU A 136 -9.11 -18.51 -15.57
CA LEU A 136 -8.36 -17.56 -14.75
C LEU A 136 -7.74 -18.35 -13.60
N GLU A 137 -6.41 -18.44 -13.55
CA GLU A 137 -5.71 -19.03 -12.41
C GLU A 137 -6.08 -18.31 -11.11
N ASP A 138 -6.07 -19.02 -9.98
CA ASP A 138 -6.20 -18.39 -8.68
C ASP A 138 -5.03 -17.42 -8.51
N SER A 139 -5.33 -16.12 -8.59
CA SER A 139 -4.35 -15.12 -8.22
C SER A 139 -4.06 -15.38 -6.75
N PRO A 140 -2.80 -15.53 -6.32
CA PRO A 140 -2.50 -15.56 -4.91
C PRO A 140 -2.89 -14.19 -4.37
N GLY A 141 -4.13 -14.06 -3.89
CA GLY A 141 -4.54 -12.93 -3.06
C GLY A 141 -3.48 -12.79 -1.99
N THR A 142 -3.02 -11.56 -1.74
CA THR A 142 -1.89 -11.22 -0.88
C THR A 142 -1.93 -12.02 0.43
N THR A 143 -1.42 -13.24 0.39
CA THR A 143 -1.11 -14.04 1.55
C THR A 143 0.01 -13.25 2.16
N ALA A 144 -0.26 -12.66 3.33
CA ALA A 144 0.74 -12.11 4.22
C ALA A 144 2.01 -12.98 4.09
N ASP A 145 3.02 -12.42 3.44
CA ASP A 145 4.31 -13.05 3.24
C ASP A 145 4.85 -13.32 4.64
N THR A 146 4.63 -14.55 5.12
CA THR A 146 5.27 -15.09 6.32
C THR A 146 6.76 -14.97 6.08
N GLY A 147 7.31 -13.91 6.66
CA GLY A 147 8.61 -13.37 6.31
C GLY A 147 9.68 -14.45 6.26
N LYS A 148 10.24 -14.66 5.08
CA LYS A 148 11.60 -15.19 4.99
C LYS A 148 12.50 -14.22 5.79
N PRO A 149 13.28 -14.69 6.77
CA PRO A 149 14.11 -13.81 7.58
C PRO A 149 15.07 -13.06 6.67
N ARG A 150 14.96 -11.73 6.65
CA ARG A 150 15.90 -10.82 5.96
C ARG A 150 17.30 -11.19 6.44
N ARG A 151 18.11 -11.77 5.55
CA ARG A 151 19.53 -12.05 5.81
C ARG A 151 20.16 -10.80 6.41
N ALA A 152 20.63 -10.92 7.65
CA ALA A 152 21.32 -9.86 8.34
C ALA A 152 22.47 -9.37 7.45
N ARG A 153 22.39 -8.11 6.99
CA ARG A 153 23.51 -7.43 6.33
C ARG A 153 24.61 -7.32 7.37
N ARG A 154 25.55 -8.25 7.33
CA ARG A 154 26.79 -8.24 8.10
C ARG A 154 27.46 -6.89 7.86
N ARG A 155 27.41 -6.01 8.86
CA ARG A 155 28.11 -4.73 8.85
C ARG A 155 29.60 -5.05 8.75
N LEU A 156 30.20 -4.83 7.59
CA LEU A 156 31.66 -4.78 7.49
C LEU A 156 32.13 -3.72 8.47
N SER A 157 33.01 -4.13 9.39
CA SER A 157 33.57 -3.22 10.38
C SER A 157 34.55 -2.25 9.70
N ARG A 158 34.73 -1.06 10.27
CA ARG A 158 35.63 0.00 9.77
C ARG A 158 37.05 -0.46 9.43
N ALA A 159 37.52 -1.56 10.01
CA ALA A 159 38.83 -2.14 9.72
C ALA A 159 38.89 -2.78 8.32
N GLU A 160 37.82 -3.44 7.88
CA GLU A 160 37.75 -4.17 6.61
C GLU A 160 37.66 -3.20 5.41
N ALA A 161 37.06 -2.02 5.60
CA ALA A 161 37.04 -0.94 4.60
C ALA A 161 38.41 -0.27 4.40
N ALA A 162 39.26 -0.24 5.44
CA ALA A 162 40.59 0.36 5.37
C ALA A 162 41.61 -0.52 4.62
N GLU A 163 41.45 -1.84 4.68
CA GLU A 163 42.28 -2.79 3.92
C GLU A 163 41.91 -2.80 2.42
N ALA A 164 40.64 -2.66 2.08
CA ALA A 164 40.19 -2.54 0.69
C ALA A 164 40.77 -1.30 -0.02
N SER A 165 40.78 -0.13 0.64
CA SER A 165 41.40 1.07 0.07
C SER A 165 42.92 0.98 -0.07
N ARG A 166 43.61 0.15 0.72
CA ARG A 166 45.05 -0.08 0.55
C ARG A 166 45.37 -0.92 -0.68
N GLN A 167 44.51 -1.86 -1.06
CA GLN A 167 44.68 -2.68 -2.26
C GLN A 167 44.40 -1.89 -3.54
N GLU A 168 43.45 -0.95 -3.54
CA GLU A 168 43.19 -0.07 -4.69
C GLU A 168 44.35 0.89 -5.00
N ILE A 169 45.07 1.38 -3.98
CA ILE A 169 46.20 2.29 -4.18
C ILE A 169 47.42 1.56 -4.78
N HIS A 170 47.59 0.27 -4.52
CA HIS A 170 48.73 -0.50 -5.01
C HIS A 170 48.56 -1.03 -6.45
N GLY A 171 47.34 -0.97 -7.01
CA GLY A 171 47.04 -1.30 -8.41
C GLY A 171 47.13 -0.14 -9.39
N LEU A 172 47.33 1.10 -8.90
CA LEU A 172 47.45 2.32 -9.72
C LEU A 172 48.90 2.70 -10.07
N PHE A 173 49.89 1.93 -9.58
CA PHE A 173 51.32 2.13 -9.82
C PHE A 173 52.05 0.86 -10.29
N SER A 174 51.35 -0.05 -10.97
CA SER A 174 51.97 -1.15 -11.74
C SER A 174 51.49 -1.13 -13.18
#